data_AF-D0NLV1-F1
#
_entry.id   AF-D0NLV1-F1
#
_cell.length_a   1.000
_cell.length_b   1.000
_cell.length_c   1.000
_cell.angle_alpha   90.00
_cell.angle_beta   90.00
_cell.angle_gamma   90.00
#
_symmetry.space_group_name_H-M   'P 1'
#
loop_
_entity.id
_entity.type
_entity.pdbx_description
1 polymer ?
#
loop_
_entity_poly.entity_id
_entity_poly.type
_entity_poly.pdbx_seq_one_letter_code
_entity_poly.pdbx_strand_id
1 'polypeptide(L)'
;MTRARLASAAIALVILQLKPVMGSSLQDDPVTICSSYDLGDKNFPGRGTEIEDNDNCVVIKNGRSTKVKSRKLETALGGDIKKLEDFFGSKTEMKLSNLPSSATYSPSPWNSLLWHTYNDNINYQWSEGQPSATEKYATAFGLDGKTLMDSVSISSGVDSMNYSIVCTSDSDCDTPWEHCGIRAEASSGYIDAAYGLSHAWAPASLLEKEPKCPVTFSGVTFEPLDIKALLMRIYDTASIPTVFTGVRYSGGNFSVDNHGRNEDPAYRDLNPGFFHIAATNILGKHKATFIVDRYASYEVWNQPVDGFTVHEQKVMTP
;
A
#
# COMPACT_ATOMS: atom_id res chain seq x y z
N MET A 1 -4.55 -1.76 58.50
CA MET A 1 -5.72 -1.89 57.59
C MET A 1 -5.58 -0.75 56.59
N THR A 2 -5.43 -0.93 55.27
CA THR A 2 -5.88 -2.00 54.38
C THR A 2 -4.94 -1.97 53.16
N ARG A 3 -4.23 -3.07 52.87
CA ARG A 3 -3.44 -3.24 51.64
C ARG A 3 -4.41 -3.56 50.51
N ALA A 4 -4.56 -2.67 49.54
CA ALA A 4 -5.27 -2.97 48.30
C ALA A 4 -4.34 -3.81 47.40
N ARG A 5 -4.72 -5.08 47.20
CA ARG A 5 -4.13 -5.97 46.20
C ARG A 5 -4.73 -5.60 44.84
N LEU A 6 -3.92 -5.11 43.92
CA LEU A 6 -4.26 -5.11 42.50
C LEU A 6 -3.84 -6.48 41.95
N ALA A 7 -4.84 -7.28 41.63
CA ALA A 7 -4.70 -8.59 41.02
C ALA A 7 -4.11 -8.43 39.61
N SER A 8 -3.16 -9.32 39.28
CA SER A 8 -2.63 -9.49 37.93
C SER A 8 -3.75 -9.56 36.90
N ALA A 9 -3.76 -8.61 35.97
CA ALA A 9 -4.45 -8.80 34.71
C ALA A 9 -3.73 -9.92 33.95
N ALA A 10 -4.40 -11.06 33.81
CA ALA A 10 -3.96 -12.13 32.94
C ALA A 10 -3.84 -11.59 31.51
N ILE A 11 -2.61 -11.53 31.00
CA ILE A 11 -2.36 -11.33 29.58
C ILE A 11 -2.90 -12.59 28.90
N ALA A 12 -4.07 -12.48 28.30
CA ALA A 12 -4.53 -13.49 27.36
C ALA A 12 -3.61 -13.40 26.13
N LEU A 13 -2.60 -14.27 26.08
CA LEU A 13 -1.93 -14.59 24.83
C LEU A 13 -3.00 -15.17 23.89
N VAL A 14 -3.48 -14.35 22.97
CA VAL A 14 -4.15 -14.85 21.76
C VAL A 14 -3.06 -15.53 20.95
N ILE A 15 -2.87 -16.82 21.17
CA ILE A 15 -2.10 -17.66 20.27
C ILE A 15 -2.88 -17.67 18.96
N LEU A 16 -2.46 -16.83 17.99
CA LEU A 16 -2.83 -17.05 16.60
C LEU A 16 -2.33 -18.44 16.24
N GLN A 17 -3.24 -19.41 16.20
CA GLN A 17 -2.97 -20.69 15.58
C GLN A 17 -2.84 -20.46 14.08
N LEU A 18 -1.66 -20.03 13.64
CA LEU A 18 -1.25 -20.10 12.24
C LEU A 18 -1.20 -21.58 11.87
N LYS A 19 -2.31 -22.09 11.33
CA LYS A 19 -2.31 -23.41 10.69
C LYS A 19 -1.31 -23.34 9.53
N PRO A 20 -0.33 -24.26 9.42
CA PRO A 20 0.60 -24.26 8.32
C PRO A 20 -0.16 -24.29 6.99
N VAL A 21 0.14 -23.34 6.11
CA VAL A 21 -0.40 -23.27 4.76
C VAL A 21 0.45 -24.22 3.91
N MET A 22 0.03 -25.48 3.82
CA MET A 22 0.63 -26.44 2.90
C MET A 22 0.14 -26.15 1.48
N GLY A 23 1.04 -26.18 0.51
CA GLY A 23 0.71 -26.22 -0.91
C GLY A 23 0.91 -27.62 -1.43
N SER A 24 0.41 -27.89 -2.63
CA SER A 24 0.71 -29.10 -3.39
C SER A 24 0.97 -28.74 -4.85
N SER A 25 1.80 -29.55 -5.52
CA SER A 25 2.28 -29.31 -6.89
C SER A 25 1.11 -29.31 -7.86
N LEU A 26 1.07 -28.38 -8.83
CA LEU A 26 0.03 -28.34 -9.87
C LEU A 26 -0.13 -29.66 -10.65
N GLN A 27 0.92 -30.50 -10.67
CA GLN A 27 0.93 -31.80 -11.34
C GLN A 27 0.29 -32.92 -10.50
N ASP A 28 0.35 -32.80 -9.18
CA ASP A 28 -0.20 -33.78 -8.21
C ASP A 28 -1.43 -33.23 -7.47
N ASP A 29 -1.79 -31.98 -7.76
CA ASP A 29 -2.86 -31.26 -7.10
C ASP A 29 -4.19 -31.78 -7.59
N PRO A 30 -5.14 -32.03 -6.68
CA PRO A 30 -6.49 -32.21 -7.11
C PRO A 30 -7.00 -30.91 -7.76
N VAL A 31 -7.39 -30.99 -9.03
CA VAL A 31 -7.92 -29.88 -9.81
C VAL A 31 -9.40 -29.69 -9.51
N THR A 32 -9.85 -28.44 -9.40
CA THR A 32 -11.24 -28.13 -9.09
C THR A 32 -11.94 -27.63 -10.34
N ILE A 33 -12.95 -28.38 -10.81
CA ILE A 33 -13.84 -27.97 -11.89
C ILE A 33 -15.07 -27.33 -11.31
N CYS A 34 -15.25 -26.04 -11.55
CA CYS A 34 -16.43 -25.29 -11.14
C CYS A 34 -17.24 -24.86 -12.36
N SER A 35 -18.57 -25.04 -12.29
CA SER A 35 -19.51 -24.41 -13.23
C SER A 35 -19.95 -23.02 -12.78
N SER A 36 -19.62 -22.65 -11.54
CA SER A 36 -19.89 -21.34 -10.96
C SER A 36 -18.77 -20.35 -11.23
N TYR A 37 -19.13 -19.18 -11.79
CA TYR A 37 -18.26 -18.01 -11.95
C TYR A 37 -18.53 -16.95 -10.87
N ASP A 38 -19.20 -17.33 -9.78
CA ASP A 38 -19.41 -16.49 -8.61
C ASP A 38 -18.18 -16.58 -7.69
N LEU A 39 -17.37 -15.51 -7.66
CA LEU A 39 -16.19 -15.41 -6.80
C LEU A 39 -16.57 -15.43 -5.30
N GLY A 40 -17.83 -15.17 -4.97
CA GLY A 40 -18.38 -15.21 -3.61
C GLY A 40 -18.74 -16.61 -3.15
N ASP A 41 -18.80 -17.59 -4.06
CA ASP A 41 -19.01 -18.99 -3.71
C ASP A 41 -17.87 -19.46 -2.80
N LYS A 42 -18.20 -20.15 -1.70
CA LYS A 42 -17.20 -20.76 -0.80
C LYS A 42 -16.34 -21.81 -1.50
N ASN A 43 -16.85 -22.34 -2.61
CA ASN A 43 -16.17 -23.32 -3.43
C ASN A 43 -15.44 -22.72 -4.63
N PHE A 44 -15.50 -21.39 -4.84
CA PHE A 44 -14.72 -20.75 -5.90
C PHE A 44 -13.22 -20.96 -5.66
N PRO A 45 -12.45 -21.56 -6.59
CA PRO A 45 -11.07 -21.93 -6.34
C PRO A 45 -10.17 -20.73 -6.00
N GLY A 46 -10.38 -19.56 -6.62
CA GLY A 46 -9.60 -18.37 -6.30
C GLY A 46 -9.89 -17.77 -4.92
N ARG A 47 -10.94 -18.20 -4.21
CA ARG A 47 -11.28 -17.69 -2.86
C ARG A 47 -10.32 -18.19 -1.78
N GLY A 48 -9.65 -19.29 -2.06
CA GLY A 48 -8.71 -19.81 -1.10
C GLY A 48 -9.34 -20.54 0.09
N THR A 49 -10.65 -20.66 0.19
CA THR A 49 -11.30 -21.42 1.27
C THR A 49 -11.17 -22.92 1.05
N GLU A 50 -11.54 -23.69 2.07
CA GLU A 50 -11.79 -25.12 1.91
C GLU A 50 -12.95 -25.30 0.90
N ILE A 51 -12.69 -25.98 -0.21
CA ILE A 51 -13.68 -26.28 -1.26
C ILE A 51 -14.34 -27.61 -0.92
N GLU A 52 -15.64 -27.58 -0.65
CA GLU A 52 -16.46 -28.76 -0.42
C GLU A 52 -17.10 -29.23 -1.74
N ASP A 53 -17.22 -30.54 -1.94
CA ASP A 53 -17.94 -31.11 -3.09
C ASP A 53 -19.46 -30.89 -2.96
N ASN A 54 -20.04 -30.00 -3.79
CA ASN A 54 -21.45 -29.60 -3.73
C ASN A 54 -22.15 -29.62 -5.11
N ASP A 55 -21.66 -30.43 -6.04
CA ASP A 55 -22.10 -30.54 -7.45
C ASP A 55 -21.83 -29.30 -8.34
N ASN A 56 -21.62 -28.10 -7.77
CA ASN A 56 -21.21 -26.91 -8.52
C ASN A 56 -19.70 -26.87 -8.76
N CYS A 57 -18.93 -27.47 -7.85
CA CYS A 57 -17.48 -27.57 -7.92
C CYS A 57 -17.06 -29.01 -7.58
N VAL A 58 -16.41 -29.69 -8.53
CA VAL A 58 -15.93 -31.07 -8.39
C VAL A 58 -14.41 -31.07 -8.28
N VAL A 59 -13.89 -31.78 -7.28
CA VAL A 59 -12.45 -31.94 -7.05
C VAL A 59 -11.98 -33.25 -7.71
N ILE A 60 -11.07 -33.16 -8.69
CA ILE A 60 -10.54 -34.31 -9.45
C ILE A 60 -9.09 -34.55 -9.04
N LYS A 61 -8.75 -35.76 -8.59
CA LYS A 61 -7.37 -36.14 -8.24
C LYS A 61 -6.89 -37.26 -9.19
N ASN A 62 -5.74 -37.07 -9.83
CA ASN A 62 -5.12 -38.06 -10.73
C ASN A 62 -6.08 -38.64 -11.79
N GLY A 63 -6.91 -37.78 -12.40
CA GLY A 63 -7.87 -38.17 -13.44
C GLY A 63 -9.05 -39.02 -12.97
N ARG A 64 -9.20 -39.28 -11.67
CA ARG A 64 -10.37 -39.95 -11.09
C ARG A 64 -11.18 -38.94 -10.28
N SER A 65 -12.49 -38.87 -10.55
CA SER A 65 -13.45 -38.25 -9.65
C SER A 65 -13.37 -39.00 -8.32
N THR A 66 -12.67 -38.40 -7.37
CA THR A 66 -12.58 -38.91 -6.02
C THR A 66 -13.30 -37.91 -5.16
N LYS A 67 -14.19 -38.40 -4.27
CA LYS A 67 -14.84 -37.57 -3.24
C LYS A 67 -13.81 -37.10 -2.23
N VAL A 68 -12.85 -36.29 -2.66
CA VAL A 68 -12.00 -35.52 -1.76
C VAL A 68 -12.95 -34.50 -1.14
N LYS A 69 -13.34 -34.75 0.11
CA LYS A 69 -14.34 -33.93 0.82
C LYS A 69 -13.89 -32.47 0.95
N SER A 70 -12.60 -32.20 0.79
CA SER A 70 -12.09 -30.85 0.82
C SER A 70 -10.72 -30.62 0.16
N ARG A 71 -10.61 -29.53 -0.61
CA ARG A 71 -9.33 -28.94 -1.07
C ARG A 71 -9.11 -27.61 -0.34
N LYS A 72 -7.94 -27.37 0.23
CA LYS A 72 -7.63 -26.12 0.94
C LYS A 72 -6.74 -25.23 0.07
N LEU A 73 -7.25 -24.07 -0.33
CA LEU A 73 -6.47 -23.03 -1.00
C LEU A 73 -6.11 -21.92 0.01
N GLU A 74 -5.55 -20.78 -0.42
CA GLU A 74 -5.11 -19.70 0.50
C GLU A 74 -6.24 -18.75 0.93
N THR A 75 -6.86 -19.03 2.08
CA THR A 75 -8.09 -18.33 2.54
C THR A 75 -7.81 -16.90 2.97
N ALA A 76 -8.38 -15.90 2.29
CA ALA A 76 -8.31 -14.50 2.78
C ALA A 76 -9.53 -13.58 2.48
N LEU A 77 -10.58 -14.02 1.77
CA LEU A 77 -11.59 -13.06 1.27
C LEU A 77 -12.53 -12.43 2.31
N GLY A 78 -12.80 -13.08 3.44
CA GLY A 78 -14.00 -12.77 4.24
C GLY A 78 -13.99 -11.41 4.95
N GLY A 79 -12.86 -11.00 5.53
CA GLY A 79 -12.78 -9.77 6.32
C GLY A 79 -12.74 -8.51 5.47
N ASP A 80 -11.91 -8.51 4.42
CA ASP A 80 -11.66 -7.30 3.63
C ASP A 80 -12.81 -6.96 2.67
N ILE A 81 -13.51 -7.95 2.12
CA ILE A 81 -14.75 -7.69 1.37
C ILE A 81 -15.75 -6.96 2.26
N LYS A 82 -15.94 -7.42 3.51
CA LYS A 82 -16.88 -6.77 4.43
C LYS A 82 -16.48 -5.31 4.70
N LYS A 83 -15.20 -5.02 4.89
CA LYS A 83 -14.71 -3.64 5.07
C LYS A 83 -15.08 -2.76 3.88
N LEU A 84 -14.91 -3.25 2.65
CA LEU A 84 -15.29 -2.53 1.43
C LEU A 84 -16.81 -2.32 1.37
N GLU A 85 -17.60 -3.35 1.64
CA GLU A 85 -19.06 -3.27 1.63
C GLU A 85 -19.62 -2.29 2.68
N ASP A 86 -19.05 -2.29 3.88
CA ASP A 86 -19.41 -1.37 4.95
C ASP A 86 -19.06 0.08 4.55
N PHE A 87 -17.90 0.31 3.93
CA PHE A 87 -17.48 1.64 3.48
C PHE A 87 -18.34 2.19 2.33
N PHE A 88 -18.59 1.38 1.31
CA PHE A 88 -19.39 1.81 0.15
C PHE A 88 -20.91 1.70 0.37
N GLY A 89 -21.34 1.11 1.49
CA GLY A 89 -22.75 0.91 1.81
C GLY A 89 -23.49 -0.01 0.83
N SER A 90 -22.77 -0.88 0.11
CA SER A 90 -23.37 -1.78 -0.88
C SER A 90 -22.57 -3.07 -1.03
N LYS A 91 -23.25 -4.15 -1.43
CA LYS A 91 -22.61 -5.44 -1.71
C LYS A 91 -21.65 -5.35 -2.89
N THR A 92 -20.53 -6.05 -2.78
CA THR A 92 -19.59 -6.21 -3.91
C THR A 92 -20.20 -7.09 -5.00
N GLU A 93 -19.98 -6.76 -6.27
CA GLU A 93 -20.23 -7.70 -7.36
C GLU A 93 -19.13 -8.76 -7.34
N MET A 94 -19.54 -10.02 -7.39
CA MET A 94 -18.65 -11.17 -7.23
C MET A 94 -18.75 -12.10 -8.43
N LYS A 95 -19.76 -11.98 -9.28
CA LYS A 95 -19.88 -12.77 -10.48
C LYS A 95 -18.93 -12.23 -11.54
N LEU A 96 -17.92 -13.02 -11.92
CA LEU A 96 -16.86 -12.60 -12.84
C LEU A 96 -17.41 -12.05 -14.17
N SER A 97 -18.47 -12.66 -14.70
CA SER A 97 -19.11 -12.22 -15.94
C SER A 97 -19.85 -10.87 -15.85
N ASN A 98 -20.12 -10.39 -14.64
CA ASN A 98 -20.72 -9.07 -14.40
C ASN A 98 -19.66 -8.00 -14.11
N LEU A 99 -18.41 -8.41 -13.83
CA LEU A 99 -17.33 -7.48 -13.53
C LEU A 99 -16.81 -6.82 -14.80
N PRO A 100 -16.53 -5.50 -14.78
CA PRO A 100 -15.93 -4.83 -15.93
C PRO A 100 -14.51 -5.35 -16.20
N SER A 101 -14.20 -5.58 -17.47
CA SER A 101 -12.85 -5.97 -17.91
C SER A 101 -11.87 -4.79 -17.96
N SER A 102 -12.37 -3.55 -17.87
CA SER A 102 -11.54 -2.35 -17.75
C SER A 102 -12.30 -1.25 -17.02
N ALA A 103 -11.61 -0.52 -16.15
CA ALA A 103 -12.14 0.68 -15.51
C ALA A 103 -11.00 1.66 -15.20
N THR A 104 -11.24 2.95 -15.44
CA THR A 104 -10.31 4.04 -15.15
C THR A 104 -10.98 5.05 -14.23
N TYR A 105 -10.21 5.62 -13.31
CA TYR A 105 -10.64 6.72 -12.46
C TYR A 105 -10.43 8.06 -13.18
N SER A 106 -11.40 8.98 -13.04
CA SER A 106 -11.33 10.30 -13.67
C SER A 106 -11.83 11.39 -12.71
N PRO A 107 -11.08 12.50 -12.54
CA PRO A 107 -9.76 12.75 -13.11
C PRO A 107 -8.68 11.80 -12.57
N SER A 108 -7.61 11.59 -13.34
CA SER A 108 -6.47 10.80 -12.90
C SER A 108 -5.85 11.42 -11.64
N PRO A 109 -5.34 10.61 -10.70
CA PRO A 109 -4.50 11.13 -9.62
C PRO A 109 -3.32 11.92 -10.20
N TRP A 110 -2.98 13.05 -9.59
CA TRP A 110 -1.89 13.90 -10.09
C TRP A 110 -0.51 13.41 -9.66
N ASN A 111 0.49 13.61 -10.52
CA ASN A 111 1.89 13.25 -10.26
C ASN A 111 2.62 14.31 -9.42
N SER A 112 3.64 13.89 -8.67
CA SER A 112 4.53 14.76 -7.90
C SER A 112 5.90 14.10 -7.69
N LEU A 113 6.88 14.91 -7.24
CA LEU A 113 8.05 14.40 -6.55
C LEU A 113 7.63 13.73 -5.23
N LEU A 114 8.47 12.83 -4.73
CA LEU A 114 8.28 12.18 -3.43
C LEU A 114 8.92 12.94 -2.27
N TRP A 115 9.58 14.07 -2.54
CA TRP A 115 10.17 14.96 -1.52
C TRP A 115 10.95 14.18 -0.47
N HIS A 116 11.97 13.48 -0.95
CA HIS A 116 12.72 12.54 -0.13
C HIS A 116 13.36 13.21 1.09
N THR A 117 13.46 12.44 2.17
CA THR A 117 14.03 12.86 3.43
C THR A 117 15.48 13.31 3.28
N TYR A 118 16.30 12.59 2.52
CA TYR A 118 17.70 12.97 2.25
C TYR A 118 17.86 14.33 1.55
N ASN A 119 16.84 14.78 0.79
CA ASN A 119 16.82 16.11 0.16
C ASN A 119 16.22 17.20 1.09
N ASP A 120 16.05 16.90 2.37
CA ASP A 120 15.40 17.74 3.37
C ASP A 120 13.91 18.01 3.09
N ASN A 121 13.21 17.01 2.53
CA ASN A 121 11.77 17.05 2.31
C ASN A 121 11.34 18.25 1.44
N ILE A 122 10.28 18.99 1.81
CA ILE A 122 9.82 20.17 1.08
C ILE A 122 10.71 21.42 1.23
N ASN A 123 11.81 21.33 2.00
CA ASN A 123 12.89 22.32 1.97
C ASN A 123 13.78 22.17 0.72
N TYR A 124 13.65 21.07 -0.03
CA TYR A 124 14.37 20.86 -1.27
C TYR A 124 14.08 21.97 -2.29
N GLN A 125 15.15 22.61 -2.78
CA GLN A 125 15.08 23.57 -3.88
C GLN A 125 14.96 22.84 -5.21
N TRP A 126 13.76 22.39 -5.53
CA TRP A 126 13.48 21.61 -6.75
C TRP A 126 13.72 22.40 -8.04
N SER A 127 13.74 23.73 -7.98
CA SER A 127 14.06 24.62 -9.09
C SER A 127 15.31 25.43 -8.75
N GLU A 128 16.35 25.29 -9.58
CA GLU A 128 17.64 25.93 -9.37
C GLU A 128 17.51 27.45 -9.24
N GLY A 129 18.11 28.01 -8.20
CA GLY A 129 18.09 29.45 -7.92
C GLY A 129 16.74 29.98 -7.43
N GLN A 130 15.76 29.11 -7.15
CA GLN A 130 14.48 29.49 -6.55
C GLN A 130 14.39 29.06 -5.08
N PRO A 131 13.71 29.84 -4.23
CA PRO A 131 13.40 29.43 -2.86
C PRO A 131 12.61 28.12 -2.83
N SER A 132 12.80 27.33 -1.78
CA SER A 132 12.05 26.09 -1.55
C SER A 132 10.55 26.35 -1.30
N ALA A 133 9.71 25.33 -1.39
CA ALA A 133 8.29 25.46 -1.09
C ALA A 133 8.05 25.96 0.35
N THR A 134 8.83 25.47 1.32
CA THR A 134 8.79 25.92 2.71
C THR A 134 9.17 27.39 2.85
N GLU A 135 10.26 27.82 2.19
CA GLU A 135 10.74 29.20 2.26
C GLU A 135 9.77 30.19 1.60
N LYS A 136 9.17 29.81 0.47
CA LYS A 136 8.09 30.55 -0.17
C LYS A 136 6.90 30.71 0.76
N TYR A 137 6.47 29.63 1.41
CA TYR A 137 5.38 29.67 2.38
C TYR A 137 5.71 30.58 3.56
N ALA A 138 6.90 30.45 4.15
CA ALA A 138 7.31 31.30 5.26
C ALA A 138 7.28 32.79 4.87
N THR A 139 7.85 33.14 3.72
CA THR A 139 7.89 34.51 3.20
C THR A 139 6.48 35.06 2.98
N ALA A 140 5.61 34.31 2.29
CA ALA A 140 4.28 34.78 1.91
C ALA A 140 3.34 35.00 3.11
N PHE A 141 3.58 34.28 4.21
CA PHE A 141 2.78 34.34 5.44
C PHE A 141 3.48 35.06 6.61
N GLY A 142 4.63 35.70 6.35
CA GLY A 142 5.35 36.49 7.37
C GLY A 142 5.91 35.66 8.53
N LEU A 143 6.31 34.43 8.25
CA LEU A 143 6.95 33.52 9.21
C LEU A 143 8.48 33.60 9.09
N ASP A 144 9.19 33.19 10.13
CA ASP A 144 10.64 33.03 10.08
C ASP A 144 11.01 31.79 9.25
N GLY A 145 11.63 32.02 8.08
CA GLY A 145 11.95 30.96 7.12
C GLY A 145 12.86 29.88 7.70
N LYS A 146 13.90 30.29 8.43
CA LYS A 146 14.84 29.37 9.08
C LYS A 146 14.13 28.47 10.09
N THR A 147 13.33 29.05 10.98
CA THR A 147 12.59 28.30 12.01
C THR A 147 11.62 27.30 11.39
N LEU A 148 10.92 27.68 10.32
CA LEU A 148 9.99 26.76 9.64
C LEU A 148 10.74 25.64 8.93
N MET A 149 11.83 25.94 8.22
CA MET A 149 12.66 24.93 7.55
C MET A 149 13.30 23.97 8.56
N ASP A 150 13.82 24.48 9.68
CA ASP A 150 14.35 23.67 10.78
C ASP A 150 13.27 22.73 11.33
N SER A 151 12.03 23.22 11.49
CA SER A 151 10.91 22.42 11.98
C SER A 151 10.49 21.32 10.98
N VAL A 152 10.50 21.62 9.68
CA VAL A 152 10.26 20.62 8.62
C VAL A 152 11.33 19.54 8.67
N SER A 153 12.60 19.93 8.70
CA SER A 153 13.75 19.02 8.76
C SER A 153 13.66 18.03 9.94
N ILE A 154 13.43 18.55 11.15
CA ILE A 154 13.33 17.74 12.38
C ILE A 154 12.20 16.71 12.29
N SER A 155 11.10 17.06 11.63
CA SER A 155 9.91 16.22 11.60
C SER A 155 9.92 15.14 10.52
N SER A 156 10.50 15.41 9.34
CA SER A 156 10.44 14.51 8.17
C SER A 156 11.52 14.76 7.13
N GLY A 157 12.52 15.61 7.42
CA GLY A 157 13.68 15.88 6.56
C GLY A 157 14.96 15.32 7.16
N VAL A 158 16.11 15.92 6.85
CA VAL A 158 17.42 15.35 7.18
C VAL A 158 17.60 15.19 8.69
N ASP A 159 17.21 16.18 9.49
CA ASP A 159 17.42 16.13 10.95
C ASP A 159 16.50 15.12 11.64
N SER A 160 15.44 14.63 10.96
CA SER A 160 14.62 13.51 11.47
C SER A 160 15.40 12.19 11.51
N MET A 161 16.51 12.09 10.77
CA MET A 161 17.39 10.92 10.71
C MET A 161 18.56 11.00 11.68
N ASN A 162 18.48 11.83 12.73
CA ASN A 162 19.58 12.04 13.68
C ASN A 162 20.01 10.79 14.48
N TYR A 163 19.23 9.71 14.43
CA TYR A 163 19.55 8.41 15.00
C TYR A 163 20.36 7.51 14.05
N SER A 164 20.50 7.92 12.79
CA SER A 164 21.23 7.21 11.73
C SER A 164 22.73 7.52 11.76
N ILE A 165 23.47 6.87 10.88
CA ILE A 165 24.92 7.04 10.72
C ILE A 165 25.19 8.44 10.15
N VAL A 166 26.17 9.13 10.76
CA VAL A 166 26.63 10.44 10.26
C VAL A 166 27.43 10.25 8.98
N CYS A 167 27.19 11.09 7.99
CA CYS A 167 27.87 11.06 6.70
C CYS A 167 28.27 12.47 6.24
N THR A 168 29.20 12.52 5.30
CA THR A 168 29.70 13.74 4.65
C THR A 168 29.56 13.72 3.13
N SER A 169 29.32 12.54 2.56
CA SER A 169 28.95 12.36 1.16
C SER A 169 28.35 10.97 0.91
N ASP A 170 27.81 10.75 -0.29
CA ASP A 170 27.27 9.43 -0.68
C ASP A 170 28.33 8.31 -0.67
N SER A 171 29.64 8.62 -0.69
CA SER A 171 30.67 7.58 -0.57
C SER A 171 30.72 6.92 0.81
N ASP A 172 30.09 7.53 1.81
CA ASP A 172 29.97 6.99 3.16
C ASP A 172 28.82 5.98 3.27
N CYS A 173 28.00 5.81 2.22
CA CYS A 173 26.88 4.88 2.19
C CYS A 173 27.34 3.45 1.86
N ASP A 174 26.81 2.46 2.59
CA ASP A 174 27.18 1.06 2.41
C ASP A 174 26.44 0.43 1.22
N THR A 175 25.29 1.00 0.83
CA THR A 175 24.42 0.43 -0.20
C THR A 175 24.01 1.46 -1.27
N PRO A 176 23.70 1.02 -2.50
CA PRO A 176 23.30 1.92 -3.59
C PRO A 176 21.95 2.62 -3.43
N TRP A 177 21.13 2.20 -2.47
CA TRP A 177 19.80 2.77 -2.19
C TRP A 177 19.79 3.69 -0.96
N GLU A 178 20.93 3.84 -0.32
CA GLU A 178 21.16 4.84 0.73
C GLU A 178 21.72 6.13 0.13
N HIS A 179 21.35 7.24 0.74
CA HIS A 179 21.83 8.57 0.37
C HIS A 179 22.29 9.33 1.61
N CYS A 180 23.36 10.11 1.46
CA CYS A 180 23.79 11.01 2.50
C CYS A 180 22.99 12.32 2.42
N GLY A 181 22.00 12.47 3.30
CA GLY A 181 21.21 13.69 3.40
C GLY A 181 21.98 14.78 4.13
N ILE A 182 22.25 15.91 3.45
CA ILE A 182 22.98 17.05 4.01
C ILE A 182 22.17 18.33 3.77
N ARG A 183 21.92 19.10 4.82
CA ARG A 183 21.22 20.39 4.72
C ARG A 183 22.14 21.44 4.06
N ALA A 184 21.56 22.42 3.36
CA ALA A 184 22.29 23.39 2.54
C ALA A 184 23.46 24.12 3.26
N GLU A 185 23.32 24.39 4.56
CA GLU A 185 24.33 25.10 5.37
C GLU A 185 25.20 24.17 6.24
N ALA A 186 25.07 22.85 6.07
CA ALA A 186 25.76 21.85 6.89
C ALA A 186 26.92 21.20 6.12
N SER A 187 27.98 20.82 6.85
CA SER A 187 29.12 20.07 6.30
C SER A 187 28.99 18.56 6.45
N SER A 188 27.96 18.10 7.15
CA SER A 188 27.67 16.69 7.42
C SER A 188 26.18 16.52 7.68
N GLY A 189 25.68 15.32 7.51
CA GLY A 189 24.31 14.96 7.84
C GLY A 189 24.17 13.48 8.15
N TYR A 190 23.12 12.84 7.67
CA TYR A 190 22.75 11.48 8.07
C TYR A 190 22.39 10.61 6.87
N ILE A 191 22.74 9.33 6.94
CA ILE A 191 22.37 8.34 5.92
C ILE A 191 20.87 8.05 6.01
N ASP A 192 20.19 8.12 4.87
CA ASP A 192 18.76 7.88 4.70
C ASP A 192 18.52 6.84 3.59
N ALA A 193 17.61 5.91 3.81
CA ALA A 193 17.24 4.86 2.86
C ALA A 193 16.20 5.35 1.83
N ALA A 194 16.37 6.58 1.34
CA ALA A 194 15.47 7.26 0.42
C ALA A 194 14.01 7.37 0.90
N TYR A 195 13.78 7.54 2.22
CA TYR A 195 12.43 7.76 2.73
C TYR A 195 11.79 8.98 2.06
N GLY A 196 10.46 9.03 1.99
CA GLY A 196 9.75 10.10 1.31
C GLY A 196 8.26 10.09 1.55
N LEU A 197 7.56 10.99 0.86
CA LEU A 197 6.16 11.30 1.08
C LEU A 197 5.20 10.51 0.19
N SER A 198 5.51 9.25 -0.18
CA SER A 198 4.60 8.45 -1.02
C SER A 198 3.24 8.25 -0.35
N HIS A 199 3.23 8.01 0.96
CA HIS A 199 2.01 7.84 1.78
C HIS A 199 1.15 9.10 1.88
N ALA A 200 1.75 10.28 1.73
CA ALA A 200 1.05 11.56 1.77
C ALA A 200 0.62 12.03 0.37
N TRP A 201 1.49 11.83 -0.63
CA TRP A 201 1.19 12.08 -2.04
C TRP A 201 -0.02 11.29 -2.50
N ALA A 202 -0.04 9.98 -2.26
CA ALA A 202 -1.09 9.11 -2.78
C ALA A 202 -2.50 9.60 -2.39
N PRO A 203 -2.86 9.82 -1.12
CA PRO A 203 -4.18 10.36 -0.77
C PRO A 203 -4.39 11.82 -1.23
N ALA A 204 -3.37 12.69 -1.15
CA ALA A 204 -3.50 14.07 -1.63
C ALA A 204 -3.83 14.12 -3.13
N SER A 205 -3.24 13.21 -3.92
CA SER A 205 -3.49 13.08 -5.36
C SER A 205 -4.92 12.68 -5.72
N LEU A 206 -5.61 12.02 -4.80
CA LEU A 206 -6.99 11.57 -4.95
C LEU A 206 -8.01 12.59 -4.46
N LEU A 207 -7.70 13.24 -3.34
CA LEU A 207 -8.63 14.07 -2.59
C LEU A 207 -8.56 15.54 -2.98
N GLU A 208 -7.40 16.01 -3.44
CA GLU A 208 -7.19 17.39 -3.86
C GLU A 208 -7.22 17.55 -5.37
N LYS A 209 -7.80 18.67 -5.82
CA LYS A 209 -7.71 19.06 -7.23
C LYS A 209 -6.27 19.38 -7.58
N GLU A 210 -5.80 18.87 -8.71
CA GLU A 210 -4.44 19.14 -9.18
C GLU A 210 -4.19 20.66 -9.33
N PRO A 211 -3.13 21.20 -8.71
CA PRO A 211 -2.63 22.52 -9.02
C PRO A 211 -2.11 22.55 -10.46
N LYS A 212 -2.61 23.46 -11.31
CA LYS A 212 -2.29 23.52 -12.75
C LYS A 212 -1.58 24.80 -13.18
N CYS A 213 -1.72 25.87 -12.41
CA CYS A 213 -1.18 27.17 -12.77
C CYS A 213 -0.46 27.78 -11.56
N PRO A 214 0.57 28.61 -11.78
CA PRO A 214 1.22 29.36 -10.71
C PRO A 214 0.24 30.31 -10.03
N VAL A 215 0.43 30.54 -8.73
CA VAL A 215 -0.37 31.47 -7.93
C VAL A 215 0.56 32.42 -7.20
N THR A 216 0.32 33.73 -7.32
CA THR A 216 1.04 34.74 -6.55
C THR A 216 0.22 35.15 -5.33
N PHE A 217 0.82 35.05 -4.15
CA PHE A 217 0.26 35.48 -2.88
C PHE A 217 1.30 36.27 -2.10
N SER A 218 0.93 37.46 -1.59
CA SER A 218 1.84 38.35 -0.86
C SER A 218 3.17 38.64 -1.59
N GLY A 219 3.14 38.74 -2.92
CA GLY A 219 4.33 38.99 -3.75
C GLY A 219 5.23 37.77 -3.98
N VAL A 220 4.87 36.59 -3.46
CA VAL A 220 5.56 35.32 -3.69
C VAL A 220 4.79 34.49 -4.69
N THR A 221 5.46 33.98 -5.73
CA THR A 221 4.86 33.07 -6.71
C THR A 221 5.12 31.62 -6.34
N PHE A 222 4.03 30.88 -6.13
CA PHE A 222 4.00 29.44 -5.93
C PHE A 222 3.72 28.76 -7.26
N GLU A 223 4.68 27.97 -7.74
CA GLU A 223 4.48 27.10 -8.89
C GLU A 223 3.58 25.91 -8.50
N PRO A 224 2.94 25.23 -9.47
CA PRO A 224 2.13 24.05 -9.18
C PRO A 224 2.83 23.00 -8.30
N LEU A 225 4.13 22.80 -8.49
CA LEU A 225 4.92 21.84 -7.72
C LEU A 225 5.18 22.32 -6.28
N ASP A 226 5.28 23.62 -6.03
CA ASP A 226 5.34 24.17 -4.66
C ASP A 226 4.02 23.90 -3.92
N ILE A 227 2.88 24.11 -4.59
CA ILE A 227 1.56 23.87 -4.01
C ILE A 227 1.38 22.38 -3.71
N LYS A 228 1.80 21.50 -4.61
CA LYS A 228 1.81 20.04 -4.39
C LYS A 228 2.67 19.66 -3.18
N ALA A 229 3.87 20.23 -3.05
CA ALA A 229 4.74 20.02 -1.89
C ALA A 229 4.04 20.38 -0.57
N LEU A 230 3.44 21.56 -0.51
CA LEU A 230 2.74 22.06 0.68
C LEU A 230 1.50 21.21 1.03
N LEU A 231 0.71 20.80 0.02
CA LEU A 231 -0.42 19.88 0.22
C LEU A 231 0.06 18.54 0.78
N MET A 232 1.09 17.96 0.19
CA MET A 232 1.65 16.70 0.68
C MET A 232 2.12 16.80 2.13
N ARG A 233 2.72 17.94 2.51
CA ARG A 233 3.13 18.16 3.89
C ARG A 233 1.96 18.21 4.87
N ILE A 234 0.81 18.73 4.45
CA ILE A 234 -0.42 18.66 5.26
C ILE A 234 -0.85 17.20 5.43
N TYR A 235 -0.89 16.44 4.34
CA TYR A 235 -1.32 15.04 4.33
C TYR A 235 -0.37 14.09 5.09
N ASP A 236 0.92 14.43 5.20
CA ASP A 236 1.92 13.69 5.96
C ASP A 236 1.62 13.68 7.47
N THR A 237 1.03 14.76 7.98
CA THR A 237 0.70 14.91 9.42
C THR A 237 -0.79 14.74 9.71
N ALA A 238 -1.63 14.62 8.68
CA ALA A 238 -3.06 14.50 8.82
C ALA A 238 -3.48 13.09 9.26
N SER A 239 -4.47 13.01 10.16
CA SER A 239 -5.16 11.76 10.45
C SER A 239 -6.27 11.53 9.42
N ILE A 240 -5.97 10.74 8.39
CA ILE A 240 -6.91 10.41 7.33
C ILE A 240 -7.56 9.06 7.66
N PRO A 241 -8.91 8.98 7.75
CA PRO A 241 -9.59 7.70 7.89
C PRO A 241 -9.28 6.80 6.68
N THR A 242 -8.73 5.61 6.93
CA THR A 242 -8.36 4.65 5.88
C THR A 242 -9.13 3.35 6.04
N VAL A 243 -9.58 2.79 4.91
CA VAL A 243 -10.05 1.41 4.83
C VAL A 243 -8.88 0.55 4.40
N PHE A 244 -8.17 -0.01 5.38
CA PHE A 244 -6.99 -0.83 5.12
C PHE A 244 -7.38 -2.30 4.90
N THR A 245 -6.95 -2.86 3.78
CA THR A 245 -7.14 -4.28 3.41
C THR A 245 -5.80 -4.94 3.17
N GLY A 246 -5.69 -6.19 3.57
CA GLY A 246 -4.44 -6.92 3.66
C GLY A 246 -3.53 -6.52 4.82
N VAL A 247 -2.30 -7.05 4.81
CA VAL A 247 -1.26 -6.85 5.82
C VAL A 247 0.09 -6.53 5.17
N ARG A 248 0.95 -5.82 5.90
CA ARG A 248 2.29 -5.48 5.43
C ARG A 248 3.22 -6.69 5.52
N TYR A 249 3.90 -7.01 4.43
CA TYR A 249 5.12 -7.83 4.46
C TYR A 249 6.29 -6.97 4.93
N SER A 250 6.99 -7.39 5.98
CA SER A 250 8.08 -6.61 6.59
C SER A 250 9.47 -7.07 6.13
N GLY A 251 9.57 -7.63 4.93
CA GLY A 251 10.81 -8.24 4.44
C GLY A 251 11.21 -9.51 5.21
N GLY A 252 12.40 -10.02 4.94
CA GLY A 252 12.97 -11.19 5.59
C GLY A 252 13.58 -12.19 4.61
N ASN A 253 13.85 -13.41 5.09
CA ASN A 253 14.32 -14.48 4.22
C ASN A 253 13.22 -14.84 3.22
N PHE A 254 13.51 -14.62 1.94
CA PHE A 254 12.66 -15.06 0.85
C PHE A 254 12.83 -16.57 0.64
N SER A 255 12.07 -17.37 1.38
CA SER A 255 11.95 -18.81 1.13
C SER A 255 10.67 -19.10 0.37
N VAL A 256 10.76 -20.06 -0.54
CA VAL A 256 9.61 -20.58 -1.27
C VAL A 256 9.37 -22.02 -0.88
N ASP A 257 8.11 -22.41 -0.79
CA ASP A 257 7.73 -23.80 -0.62
C ASP A 257 8.02 -24.60 -1.90
N ASN A 258 7.79 -25.92 -1.86
CA ASN A 258 7.97 -26.81 -3.01
C ASN A 258 7.08 -26.47 -4.23
N HIS A 259 6.23 -25.44 -4.13
CA HIS A 259 5.29 -24.99 -5.15
C HIS A 259 5.60 -23.57 -5.63
N GLY A 260 6.76 -23.02 -5.24
CA GLY A 260 7.22 -21.69 -5.65
C GLY A 260 6.48 -20.54 -4.96
N ARG A 261 5.70 -20.82 -3.91
CA ARG A 261 4.99 -19.78 -3.15
C ARG A 261 5.84 -19.33 -1.98
N ASN A 262 5.85 -18.03 -1.68
CA ASN A 262 6.56 -17.53 -0.51
C ASN A 262 6.01 -18.18 0.76
N GLU A 263 6.88 -18.64 1.66
CA GLU A 263 6.45 -19.31 2.88
C GLU A 263 5.77 -18.34 3.87
N ASP A 264 6.18 -17.07 3.86
CA ASP A 264 5.61 -16.02 4.72
C ASP A 264 4.15 -15.74 4.32
N PRO A 265 3.18 -15.95 5.24
CA PRO A 265 1.79 -15.61 5.00
C PRO A 265 1.55 -14.13 4.68
N ALA A 266 2.34 -13.21 5.22
CA ALA A 266 2.20 -11.77 4.96
C ALA A 266 2.58 -11.41 3.51
N TYR A 267 3.49 -12.16 2.89
CA TYR A 267 3.81 -12.00 1.47
C TYR A 267 2.66 -12.42 0.56
N ARG A 268 1.83 -13.37 1.02
CA ARG A 268 0.72 -13.96 0.27
C ARG A 268 -0.65 -13.43 0.68
N ASP A 269 -0.67 -12.47 1.59
CA ASP A 269 -1.89 -12.04 2.28
C ASP A 269 -2.92 -11.43 1.31
N LEU A 270 -2.46 -10.65 0.33
CA LEU A 270 -3.33 -10.09 -0.69
C LEU A 270 -3.75 -11.16 -1.70
N ASN A 271 -4.87 -11.83 -1.44
CA ASN A 271 -5.42 -12.84 -2.32
C ASN A 271 -5.75 -12.25 -3.71
N PRO A 272 -5.35 -12.90 -4.83
CA PRO A 272 -5.54 -12.37 -6.18
C PRO A 272 -7.00 -12.26 -6.59
N GLY A 273 -7.87 -13.13 -6.07
CA GLY A 273 -9.32 -13.03 -6.24
C GLY A 273 -9.88 -11.79 -5.55
N PHE A 274 -9.44 -11.50 -4.31
CA PHE A 274 -9.81 -10.26 -3.61
C PHE A 274 -9.38 -9.04 -4.41
N PHE A 275 -8.12 -9.00 -4.84
CA PHE A 275 -7.59 -7.87 -5.61
C PHE A 275 -8.44 -7.61 -6.87
N HIS A 276 -8.79 -8.66 -7.62
CA HIS A 276 -9.63 -8.54 -8.80
C HIS A 276 -11.03 -7.97 -8.48
N ILE A 277 -11.69 -8.49 -7.45
CA ILE A 277 -13.00 -8.00 -6.99
C ILE A 277 -12.90 -6.54 -6.56
N ALA A 278 -11.92 -6.22 -5.70
CA ALA A 278 -11.73 -4.88 -5.16
C ALA A 278 -11.46 -3.88 -6.28
N ALA A 279 -10.49 -4.15 -7.15
CA ALA A 279 -10.13 -3.25 -8.24
C ALA A 279 -11.31 -2.98 -9.18
N THR A 280 -12.00 -4.03 -9.64
CA THR A 280 -13.13 -3.90 -10.57
C THR A 280 -14.35 -3.23 -9.94
N ASN A 281 -14.66 -3.49 -8.67
CA ASN A 281 -15.77 -2.83 -7.98
C ASN A 281 -15.43 -1.36 -7.65
N ILE A 282 -14.26 -1.08 -7.08
CA ILE A 282 -13.87 0.28 -6.67
C ILE A 282 -13.83 1.19 -7.91
N LEU A 283 -13.08 0.82 -8.95
CA LEU A 283 -12.92 1.61 -10.17
C LEU A 283 -14.18 1.59 -11.04
N GLY A 284 -14.75 0.39 -11.24
CA GLY A 284 -15.81 0.18 -12.21
C GLY A 284 -17.19 0.54 -11.68
N LYS A 285 -17.59 -0.01 -10.54
CA LYS A 285 -18.92 0.15 -9.96
C LYS A 285 -19.03 1.43 -9.14
N HIS A 286 -18.07 1.69 -8.26
CA HIS A 286 -18.10 2.84 -7.35
C HIS A 286 -17.54 4.12 -7.95
N LYS A 287 -16.89 4.05 -9.12
CA LYS A 287 -16.22 5.19 -9.78
C LYS A 287 -15.25 5.91 -8.83
N ALA A 288 -14.65 5.16 -7.92
CA ALA A 288 -13.65 5.60 -6.96
C ALA A 288 -12.30 4.97 -7.33
N THR A 289 -11.26 5.26 -6.57
CA THR A 289 -9.96 4.58 -6.70
C THR A 289 -9.38 4.27 -5.33
N PHE A 290 -8.23 3.61 -5.32
CA PHE A 290 -7.54 3.12 -4.14
C PHE A 290 -6.02 3.29 -4.28
N ILE A 291 -5.32 3.08 -3.18
CA ILE A 291 -3.87 3.17 -3.09
C ILE A 291 -3.33 1.76 -2.89
N VAL A 292 -2.25 1.43 -3.58
CA VAL A 292 -1.55 0.15 -3.45
C VAL A 292 -0.13 0.38 -2.97
N ASP A 293 0.37 -0.55 -2.15
CA ASP A 293 1.81 -0.77 -2.10
C ASP A 293 2.22 -1.51 -3.36
N ARG A 294 3.01 -0.85 -4.21
CA ARG A 294 3.34 -1.37 -5.55
C ARG A 294 4.26 -2.59 -5.48
N TYR A 295 5.07 -2.70 -4.45
CA TYR A 295 6.08 -3.75 -4.33
C TYR A 295 5.84 -4.58 -3.08
N ALA A 296 5.93 -5.89 -3.21
CA ALA A 296 5.96 -6.79 -2.06
C ALA A 296 7.41 -6.90 -1.54
N SER A 297 7.95 -5.82 -0.98
CA SER A 297 9.30 -5.76 -0.42
C SER A 297 9.30 -5.16 1.00
N TYR A 298 10.49 -4.88 1.55
CA TYR A 298 10.61 -4.23 2.86
C TYR A 298 10.14 -2.77 2.82
N GLU A 299 10.52 -2.09 1.74
CA GLU A 299 10.13 -0.72 1.43
C GLU A 299 8.64 -0.66 1.08
N VAL A 300 7.99 0.44 1.48
CA VAL A 300 6.57 0.66 1.20
C VAL A 300 6.45 1.77 0.17
N TRP A 301 5.85 1.47 -0.97
CA TRP A 301 5.69 2.39 -2.09
C TRP A 301 4.21 2.60 -2.40
N ASN A 302 3.62 3.58 -1.72
CA ASN A 302 2.22 3.94 -1.92
C ASN A 302 2.03 4.59 -3.29
N GLN A 303 1.16 4.01 -4.11
CA GLN A 303 0.83 4.51 -5.44
C GLN A 303 -0.70 4.60 -5.60
N PRO A 304 -1.24 5.76 -6.01
CA PRO A 304 -2.64 5.87 -6.36
C PRO A 304 -2.90 5.13 -7.67
N VAL A 305 -3.97 4.33 -7.72
CA VAL A 305 -4.34 3.58 -8.93
C VAL A 305 -5.11 4.51 -9.88
N ASP A 306 -4.73 4.54 -11.17
CA ASP A 306 -5.41 5.30 -12.22
C ASP A 306 -6.44 4.44 -12.96
N GLY A 307 -6.22 3.13 -13.05
CA GLY A 307 -7.12 2.19 -13.67
C GLY A 307 -6.69 0.73 -13.52
N PHE A 308 -7.57 -0.15 -14.00
CA PHE A 308 -7.38 -1.59 -14.01
C PHE A 308 -7.92 -2.12 -15.34
N THR A 309 -7.12 -2.95 -16.02
CA THR A 309 -7.50 -3.59 -17.28
C THR A 309 -7.13 -5.06 -17.26
N VAL A 310 -8.10 -5.90 -17.62
CA VAL A 310 -7.89 -7.33 -17.80
C VAL A 310 -7.47 -7.58 -19.25
N HIS A 311 -6.21 -7.97 -19.44
CA HIS A 311 -5.65 -8.22 -20.78
C HIS A 311 -6.04 -9.58 -21.36
N GLU A 312 -6.18 -10.59 -20.49
CA GLU A 312 -6.55 -11.94 -20.90
C GLU A 312 -7.55 -12.52 -19.89
N GLN A 313 -8.63 -13.11 -20.41
CA GLN A 313 -9.51 -13.98 -19.64
C GLN A 313 -9.68 -15.27 -20.43
N LYS A 314 -9.12 -16.34 -19.89
CA LYS A 314 -9.17 -17.66 -20.52
C LYS A 314 -9.84 -18.63 -19.57
N VAL A 315 -10.97 -19.20 -20.00
CA VAL A 315 -11.55 -20.35 -19.31
C VAL A 315 -10.55 -21.49 -19.48
N MET A 316 -9.96 -21.91 -18.37
CA MET A 316 -9.13 -23.10 -18.33
C MET A 316 -10.01 -24.26 -17.90
N THR A 317 -9.96 -25.34 -18.69
CA THR A 317 -10.32 -26.64 -18.12
C THR A 317 -9.27 -26.93 -17.04
N PRO A 318 -9.70 -27.32 -15.84
CA PRO A 318 -8.79 -27.59 -14.74
C PRO A 318 -7.72 -28.62 -15.13
#